data_AF-A0A6G2BDV9-F1
#
_entry.id   AF-A0A6G2BDV9-F1
#
_cell.length_a   1.000
_cell.length_b   1.000
_cell.length_c   1.000
_cell.angle_alpha   90.00
_cell.angle_beta   90.00
_cell.angle_gamma   90.00
#
_symmetry.space_group_name_H-M   'P 1'
#
loop_
_entity.id
_entity.type
_entity.pdbx_description
1 polymer ?
#
loop_
_entity_poly.entity_id
_entity_poly.type
_entity_poly.pdbx_seq_one_letter_code
_entity_poly.pdbx_strand_id
1 'polypeptide(L)'
;MHLFEPGARVWIAQTADAELGAVDYVGEATVTATLPCVNCYNELRSAHDAASQRRLAPSEIAVVGAVCRHPLGFLALTDNDEPIPVIADYAGAVAIPIKPEPTGAT
;
A
#
# COMPACT_ATOMS: atom_id res chain seq x y z
N MET A 1 -11.45 3.26 -5.28
CA MET A 1 -10.21 2.46 -5.37
C MET A 1 -10.55 1.00 -5.07
N HIS A 2 -10.05 0.04 -5.85
CA HIS A 2 -10.13 -1.37 -5.50
C HIS A 2 -9.02 -1.66 -4.48
N LEU A 3 -9.35 -2.24 -3.33
CA LEU A 3 -8.34 -2.74 -2.41
C LEU A 3 -7.86 -4.08 -2.94
N PHE A 4 -6.53 -4.24 -3.01
CA PHE A 4 -5.92 -5.50 -3.41
C PHE A 4 -5.39 -6.22 -2.17
N GLU A 5 -5.54 -7.54 -2.17
CA GLU A 5 -5.01 -8.38 -1.11
C GLU A 5 -3.48 -8.50 -1.24
N PRO A 6 -2.76 -8.68 -0.12
CA PRO A 6 -1.34 -9.04 -0.17
C PRO A 6 -1.10 -10.27 -1.06
N GLY A 7 -0.12 -10.18 -1.94
CA GLY A 7 0.19 -11.16 -2.98
C GLY A 7 -0.38 -10.83 -4.36
N ALA A 8 -1.32 -9.89 -4.47
CA ALA A 8 -1.85 -9.47 -5.77
C ALA A 8 -0.77 -8.75 -6.61
N ARG A 9 -0.70 -9.07 -7.90
CA ARG A 9 0.11 -8.33 -8.88
C ARG A 9 -0.68 -7.16 -9.43
N VAL A 10 -0.05 -5.99 -9.47
CA VAL A 10 -0.64 -4.75 -9.95
C VAL A 10 0.34 -4.02 -10.86
N TRP A 11 -0.18 -3.32 -11.86
CA TRP A 11 0.57 -2.32 -12.60
C TRP A 11 0.29 -0.96 -11.96
N ILE A 12 1.35 -0.23 -11.61
CA ILE A 12 1.27 1.06 -10.91
C ILE A 12 1.87 2.15 -11.79
N ALA A 13 1.21 3.30 -11.84
CA ALA A 13 1.79 4.57 -12.27
C ALA A 13 1.70 5.57 -11.10
N GLN A 14 2.85 6.10 -10.66
CA GLN A 14 2.99 7.01 -9.53
C GLN A 14 3.65 8.32 -9.98
N THR A 15 3.14 9.44 -9.48
CA THR A 15 3.76 10.77 -9.64
C THR A 15 4.63 11.08 -8.43
N ALA A 16 5.84 11.60 -8.66
CA ALA A 16 6.73 12.14 -7.63
C ALA A 16 6.10 13.37 -6.96
N ASP A 17 5.33 14.13 -7.75
CA ASP A 17 4.61 15.33 -7.33
C ASP A 17 3.26 15.37 -8.06
N ALA A 18 2.18 15.31 -7.29
CA ALA A 18 0.83 15.28 -7.83
C ALA A 18 0.40 16.62 -8.45
N GLU A 19 1.03 17.74 -8.07
CA GLU A 19 0.77 19.07 -8.64
C GLU A 19 1.55 19.29 -9.93
N LEU A 20 2.77 18.74 -10.02
CA LEU A 20 3.64 18.89 -11.20
C LEU A 20 3.43 17.79 -12.25
N GLY A 21 2.80 16.67 -11.89
CA GLY A 21 2.55 15.54 -12.79
C GLY A 21 3.82 14.80 -13.22
N ALA A 22 4.96 15.03 -12.54
CA ALA A 22 6.21 14.34 -12.80
C ALA A 22 6.08 12.87 -12.34
N VAL A 23 6.34 11.93 -13.24
CA VAL A 23 6.21 10.50 -12.98
C VAL A 23 7.47 9.97 -12.29
N ASP A 24 7.29 9.33 -11.13
CA ASP A 24 8.37 8.70 -10.35
C ASP A 24 8.54 7.23 -10.74
N TYR A 25 7.42 6.52 -10.86
CA TYR A 25 7.41 5.09 -11.13
C TYR A 25 6.28 4.68 -12.07
N VAL A 26 6.59 3.80 -13.02
CA VAL A 26 5.62 3.10 -13.87
C VAL A 26 6.08 1.67 -14.07
N GLY A 27 5.27 0.70 -13.63
CA GLY A 27 5.65 -0.71 -13.77
C GLY A 27 4.81 -1.66 -12.92
N GLU A 28 5.21 -2.92 -12.90
CA GLU A 28 4.56 -3.94 -12.09
C GLU A 28 5.10 -3.99 -10.66
N ALA A 29 4.19 -4.25 -9.72
CA ALA A 29 4.52 -4.43 -8.33
C ALA A 29 3.63 -5.50 -7.70
N THR A 30 4.06 -6.01 -6.55
CA THR A 30 3.31 -6.97 -5.74
C THR A 30 2.80 -6.28 -4.49
N VAL A 31 1.51 -6.40 -4.19
CA VAL A 31 0.95 -5.87 -2.94
C VAL A 31 1.50 -6.66 -1.76
N THR A 32 2.08 -5.98 -0.78
CA THR A 32 2.73 -6.62 0.38
C THR A 32 1.98 -6.40 1.69
N ALA A 33 1.25 -5.29 1.80
CA ALA A 33 0.46 -4.98 2.99
C ALA A 33 -0.70 -4.04 2.65
N THR A 34 -1.75 -4.07 3.46
CA THR A 34 -2.75 -3.00 3.49
C THR A 34 -2.27 -1.86 4.37
N LEU A 35 -2.65 -0.62 4.05
CA LEU A 35 -2.35 0.54 4.87
C LEU A 35 -3.51 0.78 5.85
N PRO A 36 -3.23 0.93 7.16
CA PRO A 36 -4.28 1.16 8.15
C PRO A 36 -4.95 2.52 7.92
N CYS A 37 -6.22 2.65 8.31
CA CYS A 37 -6.86 3.94 8.35
C CYS A 37 -6.29 4.84 9.45
N VAL A 38 -6.51 6.15 9.34
CA VAL A 38 -6.08 7.14 10.35
C VAL A 38 -6.54 6.74 11.74
N ASN A 39 -7.77 6.23 11.89
CA ASN A 39 -8.29 5.79 13.18
C ASN A 39 -7.54 4.57 13.73
N CYS A 40 -7.36 3.52 12.93
CA CYS A 40 -6.60 2.34 13.35
C CYS A 40 -5.13 2.67 13.65
N TYR A 41 -4.51 3.56 12.88
CA TYR A 41 -3.16 4.05 13.16
C TYR A 41 -3.10 4.82 14.49
N ASN A 42 -4.07 5.70 14.73
CA ASN A 42 -4.17 6.46 15.98
C ASN A 42 -4.43 5.56 17.18
N GLU A 43 -5.31 4.57 17.08
CA GLU A 43 -5.55 3.60 18.14
C GLU A 43 -4.28 2.82 18.50
N LEU A 44 -3.54 2.33 17.49
CA LEU A 44 -2.27 1.65 17.70
C LEU A 44 -1.24 2.58 18.35
N ARG A 45 -1.10 3.81 17.82
CA ARG A 45 -0.22 4.81 18.38
C ARG A 45 -0.59 5.11 19.82
N SER A 46 -1.86 5.29 20.16
CA SER A 46 -2.31 5.53 21.54
C SER A 46 -2.02 4.35 22.46
N ALA A 47 -2.22 3.10 22.00
CA ALA A 47 -1.87 1.91 22.76
C ALA A 47 -0.34 1.77 22.96
N HIS A 48 0.45 2.14 21.95
CA HIS A 48 1.92 2.12 22.02
C HIS A 48 2.50 3.28 22.83
N ASP A 49 2.00 4.50 22.68
CA ASP A 49 2.42 5.67 23.45
C ASP A 49 2.16 5.45 24.95
N ALA A 50 1.07 4.75 25.30
CA ALA A 50 0.81 4.31 26.67
C ALA A 50 1.82 3.27 27.19
N ALA A 51 2.46 2.50 26.30
CA ALA A 51 3.34 1.38 26.65
C ALA A 51 4.84 1.70 26.53
N SER A 52 5.25 2.56 25.60
CA SER A 52 6.64 2.91 25.31
C SER A 52 6.66 4.07 24.32
N GLN A 53 7.25 5.22 24.67
CA GLN A 53 7.34 6.43 23.83
C GLN A 53 8.21 6.27 22.56
N ARG A 54 8.12 5.13 21.85
CA ARG A 54 8.88 4.84 20.63
C ARG A 54 7.99 4.97 19.40
N ARG A 55 8.62 5.31 18.27
CA ARG A 55 7.98 5.24 16.95
C ARG A 55 7.60 3.79 16.62
N LEU A 56 6.45 3.63 15.97
CA LEU A 56 5.99 2.35 15.44
C LEU A 56 6.91 1.89 14.30
N ALA A 57 7.30 0.62 14.32
CA ALA A 57 8.07 -0.01 13.26
C ALA A 57 7.16 -0.30 12.04
N PRO A 58 7.71 -0.34 10.82
CA PRO A 58 6.94 -0.65 9.61
C PRO A 58 6.15 -1.98 9.68
N SER A 59 6.69 -3.00 10.33
CA SER A 59 6.00 -4.28 10.53
C SER A 59 4.77 -4.16 11.44
N GLU A 60 4.79 -3.27 12.43
CA GLU A 60 3.66 -3.03 13.33
C GLU A 60 2.52 -2.31 12.60
N ILE A 61 2.87 -1.38 11.71
CA ILE A 61 1.92 -0.71 10.82
C ILE A 61 1.26 -1.72 9.88
N ALA A 62 2.03 -2.67 9.32
CA ALA A 62 1.52 -3.71 8.44
C ALA A 62 0.56 -4.67 9.15
N VAL A 63 0.85 -5.06 10.40
CA VAL A 63 -0.06 -5.89 11.22
C VAL A 63 -1.40 -5.20 11.45
N VAL A 64 -1.40 -3.89 11.72
CA VAL A 64 -2.65 -3.13 11.92
C VAL A 64 -3.40 -2.89 10.62
N GLY A 65 -2.67 -2.69 9.52
CA GLY A 65 -3.26 -2.66 8.19
C GLY A 65 -4.08 -3.91 7.91
N ALA A 66 -3.59 -5.09 8.30
CA ALA A 66 -4.25 -6.37 8.04
C ALA A 66 -5.60 -6.53 8.80
N VAL A 67 -5.77 -5.87 9.94
CA VAL A 67 -7.02 -5.91 10.73
C VAL A 67 -7.94 -4.71 10.50
N CYS A 68 -7.46 -3.71 9.76
CA CYS A 68 -8.24 -2.51 9.46
C CYS A 68 -9.40 -2.86 8.52
N ARG A 69 -10.65 -2.61 8.94
CA ARG A 69 -11.85 -2.86 8.10
C ARG A 69 -12.05 -1.81 7.00
N HIS A 70 -11.37 -0.68 7.09
CA HIS A 70 -11.50 0.43 6.15
C HIS A 70 -10.11 0.95 5.75
N PRO A 71 -9.23 0.10 5.20
CA PRO A 71 -7.87 0.50 4.91
C PRO A 71 -7.86 1.65 3.91
N LEU A 72 -6.95 2.59 4.11
CA LEU A 72 -6.82 3.77 3.23
C LEU A 72 -6.08 3.45 1.95
N GLY A 73 -5.54 2.25 1.79
CA GLY A 73 -4.62 1.95 0.71
C GLY A 73 -3.91 0.64 0.91
N PHE A 74 -2.85 0.46 0.15
CA PHE A 74 -1.95 -0.68 0.26
C PHE A 74 -0.52 -0.26 -0.07
N LEU A 75 0.43 -1.06 0.37
CA LEU A 75 1.83 -0.97 0.02
C LEU A 75 2.09 -2.00 -1.08
N ALA A 76 2.69 -1.56 -2.18
CA ALA A 76 3.19 -2.45 -3.22
C ALA A 76 4.71 -2.41 -3.25
N LEU A 77 5.34 -3.53 -3.57
CA LEU A 77 6.78 -3.65 -3.69
C LEU A 77 7.11 -3.90 -5.16
N THR A 78 7.96 -3.04 -5.73
CA THR A 78 8.47 -3.23 -7.09
C THR A 78 9.42 -4.42 -7.14
N ASP A 79 9.77 -4.88 -8.34
CA ASP A 79 10.74 -5.96 -8.52
C ASP A 79 12.17 -5.59 -8.06
N ASN A 80 12.43 -4.30 -7.76
CA ASN A 80 13.70 -3.79 -7.21
C ASN A 80 13.64 -3.52 -5.69
N ASP A 81 12.67 -4.10 -4.98
CA ASP A 81 12.45 -3.93 -3.54
C ASP A 81 12.11 -2.50 -3.10
N GLU A 82 11.58 -1.67 -4.01
CA GLU A 82 11.14 -0.31 -3.69
C GLU A 82 9.66 -0.30 -3.27
N PRO A 83 9.33 0.24 -2.07
CA PRO A 83 7.96 0.27 -1.59
C PRO A 83 7.18 1.49 -2.10
N ILE A 84 6.06 1.25 -2.76
CA ILE A 84 5.15 2.28 -3.29
C ILE A 84 3.83 2.27 -2.50
N PRO A 85 3.53 3.34 -1.73
CA PRO A 85 2.24 3.48 -1.08
C PRO A 85 1.18 3.94 -2.09
N VAL A 86 0.11 3.16 -2.23
CA VAL A 86 -1.07 3.52 -3.03
C VAL A 86 -2.21 3.82 -2.06
N ILE A 87 -2.62 5.09 -1.99
CA ILE A 87 -3.61 5.59 -1.03
C ILE A 87 -4.88 6.01 -1.78
N ALA A 88 -6.04 5.60 -1.27
CA ALA A 88 -7.36 6.02 -1.71
C ALA A 88 -7.43 7.54 -1.74
N ASP A 89 -8.04 8.07 -2.80
CA ASP A 89 -8.32 9.50 -2.96
C ASP A 89 -7.06 10.39 -3.02
N TYR A 90 -5.86 9.79 -3.03
CA TYR A 90 -4.61 10.47 -3.35
C TYR A 90 -4.32 10.34 -4.85
N ALA A 91 -4.34 11.47 -5.56
CA ALA A 91 -4.12 11.49 -7.01
C ALA A 91 -2.71 11.05 -7.45
N GLY A 92 -1.77 10.89 -6.51
CA GLY A 92 -0.37 10.62 -6.82
C GLY A 92 -0.03 9.18 -7.19
N ALA A 93 -0.96 8.22 -7.12
CA ALA A 93 -0.73 6.86 -7.62
C ALA A 93 -2.02 6.20 -8.14
N VAL A 94 -1.92 5.53 -9.28
CA VAL A 94 -2.98 4.69 -9.86
C VAL A 94 -2.47 3.25 -9.96
N ALA A 95 -3.30 2.30 -9.56
CA ALA A 95 -2.99 0.88 -9.62
C ALA A 95 -4.08 0.09 -10.34
N ILE A 96 -3.65 -0.81 -11.24
CA ILE A 96 -4.51 -1.66 -12.06
C ILE A 96 -4.17 -3.12 -11.75
N PRO A 97 -5.15 -3.99 -11.47
CA PRO A 97 -4.86 -5.41 -11.24
C PRO A 97 -4.33 -6.06 -12.52
N ILE A 98 -3.24 -6.81 -12.39
CA ILE A 98 -2.76 -7.70 -13.44
C ILE A 98 -3.44 -9.04 -13.19
N LYS A 99 -4.31 -9.46 -14.11
CA LYS A 99 -4.86 -10.81 -14.03
C LYS A 99 -3.70 -11.80 -14.20
N PRO A 100 -3.64 -12.88 -13.40
CA PRO A 100 -2.72 -13.96 -13.71
C PRO A 100 -2.99 -14.42 -15.15
N GLU A 101 -1.93 -14.56 -15.95
CA GLU A 101 -2.07 -15.13 -17.29
C GLU A 101 -2.80 -16.48 -17.15
N PRO A 102 -3.83 -16.75 -17.99
CA PRO A 102 -4.48 -18.05 -17.96
C PRO A 102 -3.42 -19.11 -18.23
N THR A 103 -3.13 -19.90 -17.21
CA THR A 103 -2.20 -21.02 -17.31
C THR A 103 -2.85 -22.06 -18.21
N GLY A 104 -2.48 -22.05 -19.49
CA GLY A 104 -2.87 -23.07 -20.46
C GLY A 104 -3.85 -22.61 -21.54
N ALA A 105 -3.31 -22.06 -22.62
CA ALA A 105 -3.79 -22.33 -23.97
C ALA A 105 -2.60 -22.85 -24.79
N THR A 106 -2.16 -24.06 -24.46
CA THR A 106 -1.32 -24.89 -25.34
C THR A 106 -2.21 -25.87 -26.06
#